data_AF-A0A1F9VP71-F1
#
_entry.id   AF-A0A1F9VP71-F1
#
_cell.length_a   1.000
_cell.length_b   1.000
_cell.length_c   1.000
_cell.angle_alpha   90.00
_cell.angle_beta   90.00
_cell.angle_gamma   90.00
#
_symmetry.space_group_name_H-M   'P 1'
#
loop_
_entity.id
_entity.type
_entity.pdbx_description
1 polymer ?
#
loop_
_entity_poly.entity_id
_entity_poly.type
_entity_poly.pdbx_seq_one_letter_code
_entity_poly.pdbx_strand_id
1 'polypeptide(L)'
;MRPRNWTFYVQLAGFAGFCAFAVAANGWFVWRAAASYRLGDAWLPAVVMGSIIGPIFIILSWIISRLFFKIALRKTKSGKSPAPLEIFPEEEVLVAPIFEAPTGGFLATMAVLTCVSLWAIFAWCYQMYYGLAVTGLNNPVFWGFYITNFVFFIGISHAGTLISAILRIVQAEWRRSITRSAEVITVLVLVFGAGNIILDLGRPDRALNVFLAGRFQSPLMWDVCSITTYLIGSTLYLYLPLIPDIAILRDRAQGWRKPLYELLSLNWSGSHEEREVLEKCIAIMAILVIPVAVSVHTVVSYVFSMTVQPMWHSTIFGPYFVVGAIFSGIAALIIAMAVLRKGYGLENHLRAIHFENLGKLLLVMCCLWFYFTFSEYLTTWYGGEPEHMVIFNLKISGPYAPAFWLMAVTCFVVPFGVLVSPLGKTVRGTVIASSTVIVGMWLERFLIVVPTLIRPRLPYTTGGYTPSWVEISLFAGCISTFVMLYAMFTRVFPIVSIWEVREGKEQAEGEVVARIRTYFPS
;
A
#
# COMPACT_ATOMS: atom_id res chain seq x y z
N MET A 1 40.27 20.15 -1.29
CA MET A 1 38.91 20.73 -1.30
C MET A 1 38.03 19.88 -2.21
N ARG A 2 37.18 19.00 -1.67
CA ARG A 2 36.22 18.22 -2.46
C ARG A 2 34.92 19.03 -2.62
N PRO A 3 34.27 19.05 -3.80
CA PRO A 3 33.14 19.94 -4.05
C PRO A 3 31.92 19.44 -3.26
N ARG A 4 31.62 20.14 -2.16
CA ARG A 4 30.47 19.93 -1.26
C ARG A 4 29.11 20.12 -1.94
N ASN A 5 29.09 20.43 -3.25
CA ASN A 5 27.89 20.67 -4.05
C ASN A 5 27.51 19.49 -4.96
N TRP A 6 28.39 18.49 -5.19
CA TRP A 6 28.08 17.40 -6.13
C TRP A 6 26.93 16.50 -5.65
N THR A 7 26.94 16.12 -4.37
CA THR A 7 25.86 15.35 -3.75
C THR A 7 24.53 16.10 -3.80
N PHE A 8 24.56 17.42 -3.64
CA PHE A 8 23.39 18.28 -3.76
C PHE A 8 22.82 18.31 -5.19
N TYR A 9 23.66 18.47 -6.21
CA TYR A 9 23.21 18.44 -7.61
C TYR A 9 22.70 17.06 -8.03
N VAL A 10 23.29 15.97 -7.51
CA VAL A 10 22.81 14.60 -7.73
C VAL A 10 21.46 14.36 -7.04
N GLN A 11 21.26 14.85 -5.81
CA GLN A 11 19.96 14.79 -5.11
C GLN A 11 18.89 15.55 -5.88
N LEU A 12 19.21 16.78 -6.32
CA LEU A 12 18.28 17.62 -7.06
C LEU A 12 17.97 17.02 -8.43
N ALA A 13 18.97 16.46 -9.14
CA ALA A 13 18.78 15.81 -10.43
C ALA A 13 18.02 14.49 -10.33
N GLY A 14 18.27 13.68 -9.30
CA GLY A 14 17.52 12.44 -9.05
C GLY A 14 16.06 12.73 -8.68
N PHE A 15 15.84 13.71 -7.80
CA PHE A 15 14.50 14.12 -7.39
C PHE A 15 13.74 14.82 -8.53
N ALA A 16 14.37 15.75 -9.23
CA ALA A 16 13.80 16.41 -10.40
C ALA A 16 13.59 15.41 -11.54
N GLY A 17 14.44 14.40 -11.72
CA GLY A 17 14.28 13.33 -12.69
C GLY A 17 13.08 12.43 -12.36
N PHE A 18 12.88 12.09 -11.09
CA PHE A 18 11.72 11.34 -10.61
C PHE A 18 10.41 12.14 -10.77
N CYS A 19 10.43 13.42 -10.39
CA CYS A 19 9.34 14.37 -10.57
C CYS A 19 9.03 14.66 -12.06
N ALA A 20 10.06 14.73 -12.91
CA ALA A 20 9.93 14.91 -14.35
C ALA A 20 9.43 13.64 -15.03
N PHE A 21 9.84 12.46 -14.58
CA PHE A 21 9.27 11.19 -15.04
C PHE A 21 7.79 11.09 -14.66
N ALA A 22 7.42 11.45 -13.44
CA ALA A 22 6.03 11.50 -12.99
C ALA A 22 5.19 12.47 -13.82
N VAL A 23 5.71 13.67 -14.10
CA VAL A 23 5.05 14.69 -14.93
C VAL A 23 5.02 14.32 -16.41
N ALA A 24 6.06 13.67 -16.93
CA ALA A 24 6.11 13.22 -18.32
C ALA A 24 5.15 12.05 -18.53
N ALA A 25 5.14 11.04 -17.65
CA ALA A 25 4.23 9.90 -17.74
C ALA A 25 2.75 10.33 -17.63
N ASN A 26 2.42 11.22 -16.68
CA ASN A 26 1.06 11.71 -16.50
C ASN A 26 0.66 12.80 -17.51
N GLY A 27 1.57 13.72 -17.85
CA GLY A 27 1.34 14.76 -18.85
C GLY A 27 1.17 14.18 -20.25
N TRP A 28 1.92 13.13 -20.57
CA TRP A 28 1.70 12.31 -21.76
C TRP A 28 0.32 11.65 -21.75
N PHE A 29 -0.14 11.15 -20.60
CA PHE A 29 -1.48 10.56 -20.45
C PHE A 29 -2.58 11.59 -20.74
N VAL A 30 -2.53 12.77 -20.12
CA VAL A 30 -3.52 13.84 -20.35
C VAL A 30 -3.51 14.31 -21.80
N TRP A 31 -2.33 14.56 -22.35
CA TRP A 31 -2.19 15.03 -23.74
C TRP A 31 -2.75 14.01 -24.73
N ARG A 32 -2.43 12.72 -24.56
CA ARG A 32 -2.86 11.65 -25.45
C ARG A 32 -4.35 11.31 -25.28
N ALA A 33 -4.89 11.38 -24.06
CA ALA A 33 -6.33 11.26 -23.80
C ALA A 33 -7.12 12.41 -24.44
N ALA A 34 -6.65 13.65 -24.30
CA ALA A 34 -7.27 14.82 -24.92
C ALA A 34 -7.17 14.78 -26.46
N ALA A 35 -6.05 14.33 -27.00
CA ALA A 35 -5.88 14.13 -28.44
C ALA A 35 -6.82 13.03 -28.97
N SER A 36 -7.00 11.93 -28.23
CA SER A 36 -7.88 10.82 -28.60
C SER A 36 -9.37 11.20 -28.49
N TYR A 37 -9.75 12.04 -27.51
CA TYR A 37 -11.13 12.56 -27.40
C TYR A 37 -11.49 13.47 -28.58
N ARG A 38 -10.56 14.31 -29.04
CA ARG A 38 -10.76 15.13 -30.24
C ARG A 38 -10.98 14.30 -31.51
N LEU A 39 -10.53 13.05 -31.53
CA LEU A 39 -10.72 12.11 -32.64
C LEU A 39 -12.00 11.26 -32.50
N GLY A 40 -12.81 11.47 -31.44
CA GLY A 40 -14.04 10.70 -31.19
C GLY A 40 -13.81 9.31 -30.57
N ASP A 41 -12.56 8.98 -30.24
CA ASP A 41 -12.14 7.62 -29.84
C ASP A 41 -12.14 7.40 -28.32
N ALA A 42 -12.25 8.45 -27.49
CA ALA A 42 -12.12 8.34 -26.03
C ALA A 42 -13.46 8.40 -25.29
N TRP A 43 -13.69 7.43 -24.40
CA TRP A 43 -14.80 7.41 -23.47
C TRP A 43 -14.67 8.52 -22.40
N LEU A 44 -15.78 9.18 -22.06
CA LEU A 44 -15.84 10.29 -21.09
C LEU A 44 -15.13 9.98 -19.74
N PRO A 45 -15.26 8.79 -19.14
CA PRO A 45 -14.52 8.43 -17.92
C PRO A 45 -12.99 8.44 -18.07
N ALA A 46 -12.45 8.07 -19.24
CA ALA A 46 -11.01 8.08 -19.50
C ALA A 46 -10.46 9.51 -19.50
N VAL A 47 -11.22 10.44 -20.08
CA VAL A 47 -10.90 11.88 -20.10
C VAL A 47 -11.00 12.46 -18.70
N VAL A 48 -12.07 12.15 -17.96
CA VAL A 48 -12.24 12.60 -16.57
C VAL A 48 -11.09 12.12 -15.69
N MET A 49 -10.68 10.85 -15.81
CA MET A 49 -9.55 10.31 -15.04
C MET A 49 -8.22 10.96 -15.41
N GLY A 50 -7.94 11.17 -16.70
CA GLY A 50 -6.75 11.90 -17.13
C GLY A 50 -6.74 13.35 -16.67
N SER A 51 -7.88 14.02 -16.78
CA SER A 51 -8.05 15.42 -16.38
C SER A 51 -8.07 15.64 -14.87
N ILE A 52 -8.36 14.62 -14.04
CA ILE A 52 -8.28 14.73 -12.58
C ILE A 52 -6.88 14.34 -12.09
N ILE A 53 -6.35 13.20 -12.54
CA ILE A 53 -5.08 12.66 -12.05
C ILE A 53 -3.91 13.52 -12.55
N GLY A 54 -3.86 13.88 -13.83
CA GLY A 54 -2.74 14.60 -14.40
C GLY A 54 -2.42 15.95 -13.72
N PRO A 55 -3.39 16.85 -13.52
CA PRO A 55 -3.17 18.11 -12.82
C PRO A 55 -2.72 17.95 -11.37
N ILE A 56 -3.25 16.96 -10.64
CA ILE A 56 -2.82 16.64 -9.28
C ILE A 56 -1.31 16.30 -9.26
N PHE A 57 -0.82 15.56 -10.26
CA PHE A 57 0.61 15.21 -10.39
C PHE A 57 1.50 16.39 -10.76
N ILE A 58 1.05 17.25 -11.66
CA ILE A 58 1.76 18.47 -12.02
C ILE A 58 1.87 19.38 -10.80
N ILE A 59 0.77 19.51 -10.04
CA ILE A 59 0.73 20.28 -8.80
C ILE A 59 1.64 19.66 -7.73
N LEU A 60 1.60 18.33 -7.52
CA LEU A 60 2.49 17.60 -6.60
C LEU A 60 3.96 17.83 -6.93
N SER A 61 4.34 17.56 -8.18
CA SER A 61 5.71 17.71 -8.67
C SER A 61 6.19 19.16 -8.53
N TRP A 62 5.33 20.13 -8.87
CA TRP A 62 5.64 21.55 -8.76
C TRP A 62 5.76 22.03 -7.29
N ILE A 63 4.81 21.65 -6.42
CA ILE A 63 4.81 21.99 -4.99
C ILE A 63 6.08 21.43 -4.35
N ILE A 64 6.34 20.13 -4.52
CA ILE A 64 7.45 19.47 -3.85
C ILE A 64 8.80 19.95 -4.41
N SER A 65 8.92 20.15 -5.73
CA SER A 65 10.12 20.73 -6.34
C SER A 65 10.38 22.15 -5.86
N ARG A 66 9.36 23.02 -5.76
CA ARG A 66 9.52 24.38 -5.22
C ARG A 66 9.90 24.39 -3.75
N LEU A 67 9.37 23.46 -2.97
CA LEU A 67 9.64 23.35 -1.54
C LEU A 67 11.07 22.89 -1.27
N PHE A 68 11.54 21.83 -1.93
CA PHE A 68 12.94 21.42 -1.83
C PHE A 68 13.90 22.47 -2.39
N PHE A 69 13.53 23.15 -3.48
CA PHE A 69 14.33 24.24 -4.03
C PHE A 69 14.48 25.41 -3.05
N LYS A 70 13.43 25.76 -2.29
CA LYS A 70 13.48 26.79 -1.24
C LYS A 70 14.36 26.39 -0.06
N ILE A 71 14.28 25.14 0.40
CA ILE A 71 15.11 24.61 1.51
C ILE A 71 16.60 24.58 1.08
N ALA A 72 16.87 24.09 -0.12
CA ALA A 72 18.20 23.99 -0.69
C ALA A 72 18.92 25.34 -0.88
N LEU A 73 18.23 26.33 -1.45
CA LEU A 73 18.80 27.65 -1.73
C LEU A 73 19.04 28.51 -0.48
N ARG A 74 18.34 28.25 0.63
CA ARG A 74 18.59 28.98 1.88
C ARG A 74 19.84 28.48 2.60
N LYS A 75 20.22 27.22 2.41
CA LYS A 75 21.36 26.61 3.11
C LYS A 75 22.73 27.02 2.57
N THR A 76 22.83 27.32 1.27
CA THR A 76 24.04 27.92 0.68
C THR A 76 24.40 29.27 1.30
N LYS A 77 23.45 29.97 1.95
CA LYS A 77 23.72 31.24 2.65
C LYS A 77 24.27 31.09 4.06
N SER A 78 24.05 29.97 4.75
CA SER A 78 24.37 29.81 6.19
C SER A 78 25.76 29.20 6.46
N GLY A 79 26.29 28.36 5.55
CA GLY A 79 27.66 27.80 5.61
C GLY A 79 27.97 26.83 6.77
N LYS A 80 27.23 26.87 7.89
CA LYS A 80 27.45 26.03 9.08
C LYS A 80 26.83 24.63 8.92
N SER A 81 27.55 23.61 9.38
CA SER A 81 27.00 22.26 9.54
C SER A 81 25.91 22.30 10.63
N PRO A 82 24.78 21.59 10.49
CA PRO A 82 23.81 21.47 11.57
C PRO A 82 24.47 20.95 12.85
N ALA A 83 24.01 21.42 14.01
CA ALA A 83 24.35 20.81 15.28
C ALA A 83 23.78 19.37 15.32
N PRO A 84 24.46 18.41 15.99
CA PRO A 84 23.97 17.04 16.08
C PRO A 84 22.61 17.00 16.79
N LEU A 85 21.66 16.24 16.25
CA LEU A 85 20.37 16.01 16.92
C LEU A 85 20.51 14.91 17.98
N GLU A 86 20.07 15.20 19.21
CA GLU A 86 20.14 14.25 20.34
C GLU A 86 19.00 13.21 20.30
N ILE A 87 19.32 11.99 20.74
CA ILE A 87 18.36 10.89 20.95
C ILE A 87 18.22 10.68 22.45
N PHE A 88 16.99 10.68 22.95
CA PHE A 88 16.73 10.42 24.36
C PHE A 88 16.85 8.92 24.68
N PRO A 89 17.18 8.53 25.93
CA PRO A 89 17.35 7.12 26.30
C PRO A 89 16.15 6.24 25.95
N GLU A 90 14.93 6.76 26.06
CA GLU A 90 13.70 6.04 25.73
C GLU A 90 13.55 5.72 24.23
N GLU A 91 14.20 6.49 23.37
CA GLU A 91 14.14 6.37 21.90
C GLU A 91 15.24 5.44 21.36
N GLU A 92 16.22 5.06 22.19
CA GLU A 92 17.35 4.22 21.79
C GLU A 92 16.88 2.85 21.28
N VAL A 93 15.81 2.30 21.88
CA VAL A 93 15.16 1.06 21.43
C VAL A 93 14.67 1.13 19.98
N LEU A 94 14.29 2.32 19.49
CA LEU A 94 13.81 2.50 18.10
C LEU A 94 14.95 2.47 17.08
N VAL A 95 16.18 2.67 17.53
CA VAL A 95 17.37 2.85 16.70
C VAL A 95 18.38 1.71 16.88
N ALA A 96 18.26 0.96 17.99
CA ALA A 96 19.02 -0.26 18.28
C ALA A 96 18.98 -1.28 17.12
N PRO A 97 17.82 -1.59 16.49
CA PRO A 97 17.77 -2.49 15.34
C PRO A 97 18.57 -2.02 14.12
N ILE A 98 19.03 -0.77 14.07
CA ILE A 98 19.85 -0.29 12.97
C ILE A 98 21.32 -0.53 13.28
N PHE A 99 21.80 -0.13 14.46
CA PHE A 99 23.23 -0.14 14.80
C PHE A 99 23.74 -1.44 15.42
N GLU A 100 22.88 -2.21 16.09
CA GLU A 100 23.28 -3.47 16.71
C GLU A 100 23.37 -4.61 15.69
N ALA A 101 24.18 -5.62 15.98
CA ALA A 101 24.26 -6.82 15.15
C ALA A 101 22.91 -7.56 15.12
N PRO A 102 22.52 -8.15 13.97
CA PRO A 102 21.28 -8.92 13.90
C PRO A 102 21.37 -10.15 14.79
N THR A 103 20.27 -10.50 15.45
CA THR A 103 20.18 -11.72 16.27
C THR A 103 20.23 -12.97 15.39
N GLY A 104 20.68 -14.10 15.95
CA GLY A 104 20.71 -15.38 15.22
C GLY A 104 19.33 -15.80 14.68
N GLY A 105 18.25 -15.53 15.44
CA GLY A 105 16.88 -15.78 15.00
C GLY A 105 16.45 -14.89 13.82
N PHE A 106 16.86 -13.63 13.79
CA PHE A 106 16.64 -12.74 12.64
C PHE A 106 17.35 -13.26 11.40
N LEU A 107 18.63 -13.64 11.52
CA LEU A 107 19.41 -14.19 10.39
C LEU A 107 18.81 -15.50 9.86
N ALA A 108 18.38 -16.41 10.74
CA ALA A 108 17.71 -17.65 10.34
C ALA A 108 16.41 -17.37 9.58
N THR A 109 15.60 -16.41 10.07
CA THR A 109 14.36 -15.99 9.40
C THR A 109 14.66 -15.42 8.01
N MET A 110 15.65 -14.53 7.90
CA MET A 110 16.07 -13.95 6.62
C MET A 110 16.60 -15.01 5.65
N ALA A 111 17.33 -16.01 6.13
CA ALA A 111 17.82 -17.12 5.31
C ALA A 111 16.65 -17.94 4.74
N VAL A 112 15.67 -18.33 5.57
CA VAL A 112 14.47 -19.05 5.11
C VAL A 112 13.69 -18.23 4.09
N LEU A 113 13.46 -16.94 4.35
CA LEU A 113 12.75 -16.07 3.41
C LEU A 113 13.51 -15.95 2.08
N THR A 114 14.84 -15.83 2.13
CA THR A 114 15.69 -15.79 0.94
C THR A 114 15.57 -17.08 0.13
N CYS A 115 15.58 -18.25 0.77
CA CYS A 115 15.40 -19.53 0.08
C CYS A 115 14.06 -19.61 -0.66
N VAL A 116 12.96 -19.17 -0.03
CA VAL A 116 11.63 -19.14 -0.66
C VAL A 116 11.58 -18.14 -1.81
N SER A 117 12.22 -16.97 -1.67
CA SER A 117 12.31 -15.97 -2.74
C SER A 117 13.13 -16.47 -3.93
N LEU A 118 14.24 -17.17 -3.69
CA LEU A 118 15.06 -17.78 -4.74
C LEU A 118 14.29 -18.90 -5.47
N TRP A 119 13.50 -19.69 -4.74
CA TRP A 119 12.61 -20.69 -5.33
C TRP A 119 11.55 -20.05 -6.25
N ALA A 120 10.98 -18.92 -5.84
CA ALA A 120 10.04 -18.19 -6.67
C ALA A 120 10.69 -17.61 -7.94
N ILE A 121 11.92 -17.10 -7.84
CA ILE A 121 12.69 -16.65 -9.02
C ILE A 121 12.92 -17.84 -9.97
N PHE A 122 13.29 -19.01 -9.45
CA PHE A 122 13.41 -20.22 -10.26
C PHE A 122 12.09 -20.58 -10.96
N ALA A 123 10.97 -20.57 -10.23
CA ALA A 123 9.65 -20.84 -10.79
C ALA A 123 9.27 -19.82 -11.88
N TRP A 124 9.63 -18.54 -11.71
CA TRP A 124 9.40 -17.53 -12.74
C TRP A 124 10.28 -17.76 -13.97
N CYS A 125 11.57 -18.07 -13.80
CA CYS A 125 12.46 -18.41 -14.91
C CYS A 125 11.95 -19.64 -15.69
N TYR A 126 11.44 -20.66 -14.96
CA TYR A 126 10.80 -21.83 -15.55
C TYR A 126 9.58 -21.44 -16.40
N GLN A 127 8.70 -20.56 -15.89
CA GLN A 127 7.58 -20.03 -16.67
C GLN A 127 8.02 -19.22 -17.88
N MET A 128 9.09 -18.43 -17.78
CA MET A 128 9.61 -17.64 -18.91
C MET A 128 10.16 -18.53 -20.02
N TYR A 129 10.72 -19.69 -19.67
CA TYR A 129 11.24 -20.64 -20.65
C TYR A 129 10.13 -21.46 -21.34
N TYR A 130 9.20 -22.01 -20.55
CA TYR A 130 8.14 -22.90 -21.06
C TYR A 130 6.83 -22.17 -21.42
N GLY A 131 6.74 -20.87 -21.14
CA GLY A 131 5.54 -20.06 -21.34
C GLY A 131 4.47 -20.29 -20.25
N LEU A 132 3.32 -19.63 -20.41
CA LEU A 132 2.19 -19.73 -19.46
C LEU A 132 1.55 -21.13 -19.41
N ALA A 133 1.93 -22.05 -20.30
CA ALA A 133 1.42 -23.42 -20.31
C ALA A 133 1.77 -24.22 -19.03
N VAL A 134 2.75 -23.76 -18.25
CA VAL A 134 3.11 -24.37 -16.96
C VAL A 134 2.17 -23.97 -15.82
N THR A 135 1.30 -22.99 -16.07
CA THR A 135 0.30 -22.52 -15.11
C THR A 135 -0.98 -23.36 -15.21
N GLY A 136 -1.88 -23.19 -14.24
CA GLY A 136 -3.22 -23.74 -14.30
C GLY A 136 -4.19 -22.94 -15.19
N LEU A 137 -3.72 -21.84 -15.80
CA LEU A 137 -4.54 -20.99 -16.66
C LEU A 137 -4.96 -21.75 -17.93
N ASN A 138 -6.19 -21.54 -18.36
CA ASN A 138 -6.73 -22.18 -19.56
C ASN A 138 -7.79 -21.30 -20.23
N ASN A 139 -8.42 -21.82 -21.28
CA ASN A 139 -9.64 -21.23 -21.82
C ASN A 139 -10.83 -22.00 -21.24
N PRO A 140 -11.76 -21.36 -20.51
CA PRO A 140 -11.99 -19.91 -20.43
C PRO A 140 -11.33 -19.19 -19.24
N VAL A 141 -10.67 -19.89 -18.30
CA VAL A 141 -10.09 -19.26 -17.10
C VAL A 141 -8.67 -18.76 -17.38
N PHE A 142 -8.59 -17.65 -18.12
CA PHE A 142 -7.32 -17.01 -18.48
C PHE A 142 -6.74 -16.13 -17.37
N TRP A 143 -7.53 -15.80 -16.36
CA TRP A 143 -7.08 -15.12 -15.14
C TRP A 143 -7.41 -15.97 -13.92
N GLY A 144 -6.38 -16.24 -13.11
CA GLY A 144 -6.46 -17.06 -11.91
C GLY A 144 -5.72 -16.44 -10.74
N PHE A 145 -4.69 -17.13 -10.25
CA PHE A 145 -3.90 -16.72 -9.09
C PHE A 145 -3.21 -15.37 -9.28
N TYR A 146 -2.64 -15.08 -10.45
CA TYR A 146 -1.92 -13.82 -10.65
C TYR A 146 -2.81 -12.58 -10.48
N ILE A 147 -3.97 -12.56 -11.13
CA ILE A 147 -4.91 -11.44 -10.97
C ILE A 147 -5.53 -11.40 -9.58
N THR A 148 -5.81 -12.56 -8.98
CA THR A 148 -6.25 -12.64 -7.57
C THR A 148 -5.23 -11.97 -6.65
N ASN A 149 -3.95 -12.33 -6.79
CA ASN A 149 -2.84 -11.81 -6.00
C ASN A 149 -2.60 -10.33 -6.27
N PHE A 150 -2.67 -9.91 -7.53
CA PHE A 150 -2.59 -8.52 -7.93
C PHE A 150 -3.62 -7.66 -7.16
N VAL A 151 -4.91 -8.00 -7.26
CA VAL A 151 -5.97 -7.24 -6.58
C VAL A 151 -5.81 -7.31 -5.06
N PHE A 152 -5.37 -8.45 -4.53
CA PHE A 152 -5.13 -8.65 -3.10
C PHE A 152 -3.98 -7.79 -2.56
N PHE A 153 -2.83 -7.77 -3.23
CA PHE A 153 -1.69 -6.95 -2.82
C PHE A 153 -1.98 -5.46 -3.01
N ILE A 154 -2.57 -5.05 -4.14
CA ILE A 154 -3.04 -3.66 -4.26
C ILE A 154 -4.00 -3.34 -3.12
N GLY A 155 -4.93 -4.26 -2.78
CA GLY A 155 -5.77 -4.25 -1.57
C GLY A 155 -5.03 -3.86 -0.30
N ILE A 156 -4.09 -4.70 0.08
CA ILE A 156 -3.28 -4.51 1.30
C ILE A 156 -2.54 -3.18 1.29
N SER A 157 -2.13 -2.68 0.12
CA SER A 157 -1.38 -1.43 0.07
C SER A 157 -2.17 -0.23 0.63
N HIS A 158 -3.50 -0.25 0.62
CA HIS A 158 -4.32 0.81 1.22
C HIS A 158 -4.30 0.84 2.75
N ALA A 159 -3.74 -0.18 3.41
CA ALA A 159 -3.49 -0.21 4.86
C ALA A 159 -2.80 1.05 5.39
N GLY A 160 -1.87 1.56 4.59
CA GLY A 160 -0.83 2.45 5.07
C GLY A 160 -1.12 3.90 4.80
N THR A 161 -0.86 4.31 3.57
CA THR A 161 -0.91 5.73 3.23
C THR A 161 -2.32 6.31 3.28
N LEU A 162 -3.35 5.55 2.91
CA LEU A 162 -4.74 6.00 3.02
C LEU A 162 -5.15 6.18 4.49
N ILE A 163 -4.87 5.19 5.34
CA ILE A 163 -5.23 5.24 6.77
C ILE A 163 -4.40 6.29 7.49
N SER A 164 -3.08 6.33 7.27
CA SER A 164 -2.19 7.35 7.84
C SER A 164 -2.66 8.76 7.46
N ALA A 165 -3.03 8.98 6.19
CA ALA A 165 -3.55 10.26 5.74
C ALA A 165 -4.90 10.62 6.38
N ILE A 166 -5.87 9.69 6.41
CA ILE A 166 -7.18 9.93 7.06
C ILE A 166 -6.97 10.25 8.54
N LEU A 167 -6.21 9.43 9.26
CA LEU A 167 -5.93 9.61 10.68
C LEU A 167 -5.21 10.94 10.96
N ARG A 168 -4.36 11.40 10.05
CA ARG A 168 -3.72 12.71 10.15
C ARG A 168 -4.69 13.86 9.96
N ILE A 169 -5.59 13.78 8.99
CA ILE A 169 -6.58 14.83 8.73
C ILE A 169 -7.56 14.96 9.90
N VAL A 170 -8.00 13.83 10.47
CA VAL A 170 -8.90 13.84 11.64
C VAL A 170 -8.16 14.12 12.96
N GLN A 171 -6.86 14.45 12.92
CA GLN A 171 -6.03 14.75 14.08
C GLN A 171 -6.06 13.63 15.15
N ALA A 172 -6.07 12.37 14.71
CA ALA A 172 -6.01 11.23 15.61
C ALA A 172 -4.58 11.06 16.15
N GLU A 173 -4.32 11.52 17.37
CA GLU A 173 -2.97 11.56 17.96
C GLU A 173 -2.31 10.20 18.18
N TRP A 174 -3.10 9.15 18.40
CA TRP A 174 -2.59 7.77 18.51
C TRP A 174 -1.95 7.24 17.21
N ARG A 175 -2.13 7.93 16.07
CA ARG A 175 -1.53 7.54 14.79
C ARG A 175 0.00 7.56 14.80
N ARG A 176 0.62 8.47 15.57
CA ARG A 176 2.06 8.82 15.47
C ARG A 176 2.98 7.60 15.58
N SER A 177 2.59 6.60 16.36
CA SER A 177 3.38 5.38 16.57
C SER A 177 3.23 4.34 15.45
N ILE A 178 2.22 4.48 14.58
CA ILE A 178 1.83 3.47 13.58
C ILE A 178 1.98 3.95 12.14
N THR A 179 1.96 5.27 11.88
CA THR A 179 1.96 5.88 10.54
C THR A 179 3.05 5.32 9.64
N ARG A 180 4.29 5.33 10.11
CA ARG A 180 5.43 4.86 9.31
C ARG A 180 5.36 3.37 9.00
N SER A 181 5.09 2.54 10.02
CA SER A 181 4.88 1.10 9.83
C SER A 181 3.86 0.82 8.73
N ALA A 182 2.77 1.59 8.73
CA ALA A 182 1.70 1.48 7.75
C ALA A 182 2.15 1.95 6.35
N GLU A 183 2.74 3.13 6.23
CA GLU A 183 3.21 3.71 4.98
C GLU A 183 4.27 2.85 4.27
N VAL A 184 5.16 2.19 5.02
CA VAL A 184 6.15 1.24 4.48
C VAL A 184 5.46 0.01 3.87
N ILE A 185 4.42 -0.52 4.51
CA ILE A 185 3.63 -1.64 3.96
C ILE A 185 3.07 -1.23 2.60
N THR A 186 2.49 -0.04 2.48
CA THR A 186 1.95 0.45 1.21
C THR A 186 2.98 0.45 0.08
N VAL A 187 4.13 1.10 0.30
CA VAL A 187 5.16 1.25 -0.75
C VAL A 187 5.71 -0.10 -1.19
N LEU A 188 6.00 -0.98 -0.23
CA LEU A 188 6.55 -2.31 -0.55
C LEU A 188 5.52 -3.21 -1.23
N VAL A 189 4.28 -3.24 -0.73
CA VAL A 189 3.24 -4.12 -1.28
C VAL A 189 2.81 -3.71 -2.69
N LEU A 190 2.79 -2.41 -3.01
CA LEU A 190 2.45 -1.93 -4.37
C LEU A 190 3.36 -2.53 -5.44
N VAL A 191 4.63 -2.73 -5.14
CA VAL A 191 5.60 -3.35 -6.07
C VAL A 191 5.20 -4.79 -6.38
N PHE A 192 4.73 -5.55 -5.39
CA PHE A 192 4.27 -6.92 -5.58
C PHE A 192 2.91 -7.00 -6.27
N GLY A 193 2.01 -6.06 -6.00
CA GLY A 193 0.76 -5.92 -6.75
C GLY A 193 1.06 -5.75 -8.24
N ALA A 194 1.74 -4.67 -8.62
CA ALA A 194 2.13 -4.42 -10.01
C ALA A 194 2.98 -5.55 -10.61
N GLY A 195 3.85 -6.17 -9.80
CA GLY A 195 4.68 -7.30 -10.20
C GLY A 195 3.86 -8.50 -10.68
N ASN A 196 2.72 -8.80 -10.05
CA ASN A 196 1.86 -9.92 -10.47
C ASN A 196 1.29 -9.74 -11.89
N ILE A 197 1.09 -8.49 -12.35
CA ILE A 197 0.71 -8.24 -13.76
C ILE A 197 1.84 -8.66 -14.69
N ILE A 198 3.09 -8.32 -14.35
CA ILE A 198 4.26 -8.70 -15.16
C ILE A 198 4.45 -10.23 -15.17
N LEU A 199 4.19 -10.90 -14.04
CA LEU A 199 4.21 -12.36 -13.95
C LEU A 199 3.12 -13.02 -14.82
N ASP A 200 1.96 -12.37 -14.99
CA ASP A 200 0.85 -12.86 -15.82
C ASP A 200 1.08 -12.65 -17.33
N LEU A 201 1.97 -11.74 -17.73
CA LEU A 201 2.22 -11.46 -19.14
C LEU A 201 2.90 -12.65 -19.84
N GLY A 202 2.30 -13.13 -20.93
CA GLY A 202 2.94 -14.13 -21.80
C GLY A 202 4.14 -13.60 -22.59
N ARG A 203 4.27 -12.27 -22.73
CA ARG A 203 5.38 -11.58 -23.40
C ARG A 203 5.84 -10.34 -22.62
N PRO A 204 6.50 -10.53 -21.46
CA PRO A 204 6.94 -9.41 -20.64
C PRO A 204 8.03 -8.57 -21.31
N ASP A 205 8.74 -9.12 -22.30
CA ASP A 205 9.65 -8.40 -23.19
C ASP A 205 9.00 -7.20 -23.89
N ARG A 206 7.67 -7.27 -24.10
CA ARG A 206 6.87 -6.23 -24.76
C ARG A 206 6.18 -5.28 -23.80
N ALA A 207 6.43 -5.35 -22.49
CA ALA A 207 5.73 -4.53 -21.49
C ALA A 207 5.84 -3.02 -21.78
N LEU A 208 6.95 -2.56 -22.36
CA LEU A 208 7.13 -1.16 -22.73
C LEU A 208 6.12 -0.65 -23.79
N ASN A 209 5.52 -1.54 -24.58
CA ASN A 209 4.51 -1.16 -25.56
C ASN A 209 3.24 -0.62 -24.90
N VAL A 210 2.99 -0.94 -23.63
CA VAL A 210 1.91 -0.32 -22.85
C VAL A 210 2.11 1.20 -22.79
N PHE A 211 3.34 1.66 -22.58
CA PHE A 211 3.68 3.08 -22.55
C PHE A 211 3.83 3.70 -23.95
N LEU A 212 4.31 2.95 -24.94
CA LEU A 212 4.54 3.52 -26.29
C LEU A 212 3.27 3.54 -27.16
N ALA A 213 2.50 2.45 -27.12
CA ALA A 213 1.39 2.17 -28.02
C ALA A 213 0.07 1.87 -27.27
N GLY A 214 0.00 2.21 -25.99
CA GLY A 214 -1.16 1.98 -25.14
C GLY A 214 -2.48 2.59 -25.66
N ARG A 215 -3.58 1.83 -25.51
CA ARG A 215 -4.95 2.28 -25.82
C ARG A 215 -5.64 2.82 -24.56
N PHE A 216 -6.14 4.05 -24.63
CA PHE A 216 -6.77 4.75 -23.49
C PHE A 216 -8.19 4.30 -23.21
N GLN A 217 -8.79 3.54 -24.12
CA GLN A 217 -10.11 2.93 -23.90
C GLN A 217 -10.03 1.71 -22.97
N SER A 218 -8.83 1.18 -22.72
CA SER A 218 -8.63 0.00 -21.87
C SER A 218 -8.49 0.40 -20.40
N PRO A 219 -9.32 -0.16 -19.49
CA PRO A 219 -9.16 0.03 -18.05
C PRO A 219 -7.79 -0.42 -17.51
N LEU A 220 -7.14 -1.39 -18.16
CA LEU A 220 -5.77 -1.83 -17.80
C LEU A 220 -4.74 -0.70 -17.98
N MET A 221 -4.96 0.23 -18.91
CA MET A 221 -4.08 1.40 -19.05
C MET A 221 -4.26 2.36 -17.87
N TRP A 222 -5.50 2.56 -17.44
CA TRP A 222 -5.81 3.43 -16.30
C TRP A 222 -5.22 2.84 -15.02
N ASP A 223 -5.23 1.51 -14.91
CA ASP A 223 -4.65 0.79 -13.78
C ASP A 223 -3.14 1.06 -13.66
N VAL A 224 -2.39 0.86 -14.75
CA VAL A 224 -0.94 1.18 -14.81
C VAL A 224 -0.67 2.63 -14.40
N CYS A 225 -1.45 3.57 -14.91
CA CYS A 225 -1.30 4.99 -14.55
C CYS A 225 -1.60 5.23 -13.07
N SER A 226 -2.74 4.74 -12.57
CA SER A 226 -3.18 4.96 -11.19
C SER A 226 -2.22 4.34 -10.18
N ILE A 227 -1.73 3.11 -10.41
CA ILE A 227 -0.77 2.43 -9.53
C ILE A 227 0.57 3.16 -9.53
N THR A 228 1.06 3.58 -10.69
CA THR A 228 2.32 4.35 -10.79
C THR A 228 2.20 5.65 -10.00
N THR A 229 1.09 6.36 -10.20
CA THR A 229 0.71 7.56 -9.46
C THR A 229 0.68 7.31 -7.96
N TYR A 230 0.04 6.24 -7.52
CA TYR A 230 -0.10 5.91 -6.12
C TYR A 230 1.21 5.49 -5.48
N LEU A 231 2.07 4.76 -6.20
CA LEU A 231 3.42 4.40 -5.75
C LEU A 231 4.28 5.65 -5.55
N ILE A 232 4.26 6.58 -6.51
CA ILE A 232 4.99 7.85 -6.41
C ILE A 232 4.48 8.67 -5.21
N GLY A 233 3.16 8.88 -5.14
CA GLY A 233 2.53 9.66 -4.07
C GLY A 233 2.80 9.05 -2.68
N SER A 234 2.68 7.73 -2.56
CA SER A 234 2.93 6.99 -1.31
C SER A 234 4.40 7.01 -0.91
N THR A 235 5.32 6.88 -1.87
CA THR A 235 6.76 6.96 -1.60
C THR A 235 7.15 8.34 -1.09
N LEU A 236 6.59 9.40 -1.70
CA LEU A 236 6.81 10.78 -1.24
C LEU A 236 6.18 11.01 0.14
N TYR A 237 4.98 10.49 0.36
CA TYR A 237 4.28 10.61 1.65
C TYR A 237 5.03 9.90 2.79
N LEU A 238 5.65 8.74 2.51
CA LEU A 238 6.55 8.05 3.44
C LEU A 238 7.87 8.81 3.64
N TYR A 239 8.46 9.34 2.56
CA TYR A 239 9.78 9.95 2.59
C TYR A 239 9.80 11.25 3.40
N LEU A 240 8.78 12.10 3.27
CA LEU A 240 8.71 13.38 3.99
C LEU A 240 8.88 13.25 5.52
N PRO A 241 8.02 12.50 6.25
CA PRO A 241 8.17 12.31 7.69
C PRO A 241 9.40 11.46 8.06
N LEU A 242 10.10 10.87 7.09
CA LEU A 242 11.34 10.13 7.32
C LEU A 242 12.58 11.06 7.34
N ILE A 243 12.52 12.25 6.73
CA ILE A 243 13.63 13.20 6.64
C ILE A 243 14.23 13.56 8.02
N PRO A 244 13.43 13.96 9.04
CA PRO A 244 13.98 14.31 10.35
C PRO A 244 14.68 13.12 11.02
N ASP A 245 14.10 11.93 10.91
CA ASP A 245 14.66 10.72 11.52
C ASP A 245 15.95 10.26 10.81
N ILE A 246 16.03 10.41 9.48
CA ILE A 246 17.28 10.18 8.74
C ILE A 246 18.36 11.17 9.18
N ALA A 247 18.00 12.42 9.49
CA ALA A 247 18.94 13.40 10.00
C ALA A 247 19.51 12.99 11.37
N ILE A 248 18.67 12.45 12.26
CA ILE A 248 19.10 11.86 13.54
C ILE A 248 20.08 10.70 13.30
N LEU A 249 19.77 9.80 12.34
CA LEU A 249 20.65 8.68 12.01
C LEU A 249 21.97 9.12 11.36
N ARG A 250 21.94 10.14 10.50
CA ARG A 250 23.13 10.71 9.83
C ARG A 250 24.20 11.09 10.85
N ASP A 251 23.79 11.71 11.95
CA ASP A 251 24.71 12.24 12.95
C ASP A 251 25.39 11.13 13.77
N ARG A 252 24.79 9.93 13.83
CA ARG A 252 25.36 8.73 14.48
C ARG A 252 26.01 7.72 13.53
N ALA A 253 25.71 7.78 12.24
CA ALA A 253 26.09 6.73 11.31
C ALA A 253 27.58 6.69 10.99
N GLN A 254 28.08 5.46 10.83
CA GLN A 254 29.46 5.16 10.43
C GLN A 254 29.47 4.24 9.19
N GLY A 255 30.62 4.16 8.52
CA GLY A 255 30.81 3.29 7.35
C GLY A 255 29.95 3.69 6.14
N TRP A 256 29.38 2.69 5.46
CA TRP A 256 28.61 2.89 4.21
C TRP A 256 27.26 3.60 4.43
N ARG A 257 26.73 3.60 5.66
CA ARG A 257 25.43 4.23 5.99
C ARG A 257 25.53 5.75 6.07
N LYS A 258 26.69 6.29 6.46
CA LYS A 258 26.89 7.74 6.56
C LYS A 258 26.64 8.48 5.25
N PRO A 259 27.27 8.12 4.11
CA PRO A 259 27.00 8.80 2.85
C PRO A 259 25.54 8.60 2.38
N LEU A 260 24.90 7.48 2.71
CA LEU A 260 23.48 7.25 2.41
C LEU A 260 22.56 8.21 3.19
N TYR A 261 22.75 8.36 4.51
CA TYR A 261 21.93 9.26 5.31
C TYR A 261 22.28 10.74 5.08
N GLU A 262 23.53 11.08 4.76
CA GLU A 262 23.87 12.41 4.25
C GLU A 262 23.12 12.72 2.95
N LEU A 263 22.97 11.73 2.07
CA LEU A 263 22.21 11.86 0.84
C LEU A 263 20.71 12.03 1.09
N LEU A 264 20.12 11.20 1.95
CA LEU A 264 18.67 11.16 2.14
C LEU A 264 18.14 12.17 3.18
N SER A 265 18.98 12.67 4.09
CA SER A 265 18.56 13.69 5.06
C SER A 265 18.33 15.07 4.42
N LEU A 266 18.73 15.27 3.16
CA LEU A 266 18.66 16.55 2.45
C LEU A 266 19.26 17.70 3.24
N ASN A 267 20.31 17.40 4.02
CA ASN A 267 20.93 18.35 4.93
C ASN A 267 19.93 18.98 5.92
N TRP A 268 18.93 18.25 6.39
CA TRP A 268 18.01 18.72 7.42
C TRP A 268 18.76 19.20 8.68
N SER A 269 18.35 20.35 9.22
CA SER A 269 18.96 20.97 10.41
C SER A 269 18.04 21.05 11.62
N GLY A 270 16.73 20.86 11.43
CA GLY A 270 15.74 20.91 12.51
C GLY A 270 15.30 22.32 12.89
N SER A 271 15.52 23.32 12.03
CA SER A 271 15.05 24.69 12.29
C SER A 271 13.53 24.80 12.31
N HIS A 272 12.98 25.76 13.06
CA HIS A 272 11.53 25.96 13.15
C HIS A 272 10.87 26.19 11.78
N GLU A 273 11.52 26.96 10.90
CA GLU A 273 11.02 27.18 9.53
C GLU A 273 11.00 25.89 8.69
N GLU A 274 12.04 25.06 8.79
CA GLU A 274 12.10 23.76 8.09
C GLU A 274 10.96 22.84 8.55
N ARG A 275 10.68 22.82 9.85
CA ARG A 275 9.61 22.01 10.46
C ARG A 275 8.23 22.47 10.02
N GLU A 276 7.94 23.77 10.08
CA GLU A 276 6.66 24.33 9.62
C GLU A 276 6.42 24.02 8.14
N VAL A 277 7.47 24.09 7.33
CA VAL A 277 7.42 23.75 5.91
C VAL A 277 7.14 22.27 5.70
N LEU A 278 7.83 21.39 6.43
CA LEU A 278 7.64 19.94 6.35
C LEU A 278 6.22 19.54 6.74
N GLU A 279 5.68 20.09 7.83
CA GLU A 279 4.31 19.85 8.28
C GLU A 279 3.29 20.25 7.22
N LYS A 280 3.46 21.43 6.58
CA LYS A 280 2.62 21.86 5.45
C LYS A 280 2.70 20.89 4.28
N CYS A 281 3.89 20.39 3.93
CA CYS A 281 4.03 19.39 2.89
C CYS A 281 3.29 18.10 3.22
N ILE A 282 3.48 17.57 4.43
CA ILE A 282 2.84 16.33 4.87
C ILE A 282 1.31 16.50 4.87
N ALA A 283 0.79 17.65 5.31
CA ALA A 283 -0.65 17.95 5.29
C ALA A 283 -1.21 17.99 3.86
N ILE A 284 -0.53 18.68 2.94
CA ILE A 284 -0.92 18.72 1.52
C ILE A 284 -0.91 17.31 0.93
N MET A 285 0.15 16.54 1.17
CA MET A 285 0.24 15.16 0.69
C MET A 285 -0.86 14.27 1.25
N ALA A 286 -1.22 14.41 2.53
CA ALA A 286 -2.30 13.65 3.13
C ALA A 286 -3.64 13.91 2.42
N ILE A 287 -3.94 15.18 2.10
CA ILE A 287 -5.15 15.55 1.37
C ILE A 287 -5.15 14.96 -0.05
N LEU A 288 -3.99 14.92 -0.71
CA LEU A 288 -3.88 14.45 -2.10
C LEU A 288 -3.86 12.93 -2.23
N VAL A 289 -3.27 12.21 -1.29
CA VAL A 289 -3.15 10.75 -1.35
C VAL A 289 -4.50 10.06 -1.15
N ILE A 290 -5.44 10.65 -0.40
CA ILE A 290 -6.75 10.04 -0.14
C ILE A 290 -7.56 9.83 -1.44
N PRO A 291 -7.82 10.86 -2.28
CA PRO A 291 -8.52 10.65 -3.56
C PRO A 291 -7.77 9.72 -4.51
N VAL A 292 -6.43 9.78 -4.53
CA VAL A 292 -5.61 8.88 -5.35
C VAL A 292 -5.78 7.43 -4.92
N ALA A 293 -5.74 7.14 -3.63
CA ALA A 293 -5.92 5.80 -3.11
C ALA A 293 -7.33 5.26 -3.41
N VAL A 294 -8.37 6.08 -3.23
CA VAL A 294 -9.75 5.68 -3.57
C VAL A 294 -9.88 5.41 -5.08
N SER A 295 -9.25 6.23 -5.93
CA SER A 295 -9.34 6.08 -7.39
C SER A 295 -8.62 4.82 -7.88
N VAL A 296 -7.46 4.47 -7.32
CA VAL A 296 -6.70 3.27 -7.71
C VAL A 296 -7.56 2.01 -7.60
N HIS A 297 -8.19 1.78 -6.44
CA HIS A 297 -9.01 0.57 -6.31
C HIS A 297 -10.30 0.59 -7.11
N THR A 298 -10.84 1.78 -7.32
CA THR A 298 -11.99 1.95 -8.19
C THR A 298 -11.61 1.56 -9.63
N VAL A 299 -10.43 1.97 -10.11
CA VAL A 299 -9.92 1.59 -11.44
C VAL A 299 -9.65 0.09 -11.53
N VAL A 300 -9.02 -0.52 -10.52
CA VAL A 300 -8.85 -1.97 -10.45
C VAL A 300 -10.20 -2.68 -10.56
N SER A 301 -11.24 -2.15 -9.91
CA SER A 301 -12.60 -2.70 -10.01
C SER A 301 -13.19 -2.58 -11.43
N TYR A 302 -12.88 -1.50 -12.15
CA TYR A 302 -13.36 -1.26 -13.51
C TYR A 302 -12.79 -2.23 -14.54
N VAL A 303 -11.62 -2.83 -14.27
CA VAL A 303 -11.10 -3.95 -15.07
C VAL A 303 -12.11 -5.11 -15.13
N PHE A 304 -12.90 -5.29 -14.07
CA PHE A 304 -13.97 -6.29 -14.03
C PHE A 304 -15.32 -5.67 -14.42
N SER A 305 -15.74 -4.59 -13.76
CA SER A 305 -17.12 -4.12 -13.87
C SER A 305 -17.53 -3.48 -15.18
N MET A 306 -16.55 -2.99 -15.96
CA MET A 306 -16.81 -2.48 -17.30
C MET A 306 -16.88 -3.59 -18.36
N THR A 307 -16.65 -4.85 -17.97
CA THR A 307 -16.86 -5.99 -18.86
C THR A 307 -18.34 -6.39 -18.88
N VAL A 308 -18.75 -7.07 -19.95
CA VAL A 308 -20.11 -7.61 -20.10
C VAL A 308 -20.29 -9.01 -19.48
N GLN A 309 -19.30 -9.47 -18.72
CA GLN A 309 -19.31 -10.78 -18.10
C GLN A 309 -20.31 -10.79 -16.91
N PRO A 310 -21.24 -11.76 -16.85
CA PRO A 310 -22.18 -11.87 -15.73
C PRO A 310 -21.45 -11.94 -14.39
N MET A 311 -22.03 -11.38 -13.33
CA MET A 311 -21.41 -11.21 -11.99
C MET A 311 -20.14 -10.34 -11.93
N TRP A 312 -19.57 -9.87 -13.04
CA TRP A 312 -18.60 -8.77 -13.04
C TRP A 312 -19.27 -7.44 -13.32
N HIS A 313 -20.22 -7.40 -14.24
CA HIS A 313 -20.94 -6.19 -14.62
C HIS A 313 -21.87 -5.69 -13.49
N SER A 314 -21.30 -4.91 -12.56
CA SER A 314 -22.01 -4.32 -11.43
C SER A 314 -21.47 -2.92 -11.11
N THR A 315 -22.36 -2.00 -10.79
CA THR A 315 -22.02 -0.62 -10.42
C THR A 315 -21.48 -0.51 -8.99
N ILE A 316 -21.71 -1.53 -8.14
CA ILE A 316 -21.29 -1.50 -6.73
C ILE A 316 -19.80 -1.82 -6.55
N PHE A 317 -19.14 -2.37 -7.58
CA PHE A 317 -17.76 -2.86 -7.50
C PHE A 317 -16.74 -1.80 -7.11
N GLY A 318 -16.92 -0.56 -7.56
CA GLY A 318 -16.05 0.57 -7.20
C GLY A 318 -15.91 0.74 -5.68
N PRO A 319 -16.97 1.15 -4.97
CA PRO A 319 -16.93 1.30 -3.52
C PRO A 319 -16.68 -0.03 -2.79
N TYR A 320 -17.18 -1.15 -3.31
CA TYR A 320 -16.97 -2.47 -2.71
C TYR A 320 -15.48 -2.85 -2.65
N PHE A 321 -14.74 -2.66 -3.74
CA PHE A 321 -13.30 -2.94 -3.78
C PHE A 321 -12.52 -2.02 -2.86
N VAL A 322 -12.88 -0.73 -2.78
CA VAL A 322 -12.25 0.25 -1.86
C VAL A 322 -12.45 -0.16 -0.40
N VAL A 323 -13.67 -0.55 -0.01
CA VAL A 323 -13.95 -1.04 1.35
C VAL A 323 -13.15 -2.30 1.65
N GLY A 324 -13.15 -3.27 0.73
CA GLY A 324 -12.36 -4.49 0.89
C GLY A 324 -10.86 -4.22 1.03
N ALA A 325 -10.33 -3.21 0.32
CA ALA A 325 -8.93 -2.82 0.41
C ALA A 325 -8.55 -2.19 1.75
N ILE A 326 -9.39 -1.29 2.27
CA ILE A 326 -9.20 -0.73 3.61
C ILE A 326 -9.29 -1.85 4.65
N PHE A 327 -10.22 -2.79 4.47
CA PHE A 327 -10.44 -3.91 5.38
C PHE A 327 -9.23 -4.85 5.47
N SER A 328 -8.75 -5.37 4.32
CA SER A 328 -7.55 -6.20 4.28
C SER A 328 -6.30 -5.43 4.69
N GLY A 329 -6.24 -4.14 4.40
CA GLY A 329 -5.15 -3.28 4.79
C GLY A 329 -4.99 -3.11 6.31
N ILE A 330 -6.07 -2.77 7.01
CA ILE A 330 -6.05 -2.67 8.49
C ILE A 330 -5.61 -4.00 9.11
N ALA A 331 -6.12 -5.11 8.58
CA ALA A 331 -5.74 -6.44 9.06
C ALA A 331 -4.24 -6.70 8.89
N ALA A 332 -3.66 -6.37 7.73
CA ALA A 332 -2.22 -6.49 7.49
C ALA A 332 -1.39 -5.61 8.44
N LEU A 333 -1.84 -4.37 8.69
CA LEU A 333 -1.17 -3.45 9.61
C LEU A 333 -1.16 -3.99 11.05
N ILE A 334 -2.29 -4.50 11.54
CA ILE A 334 -2.39 -5.09 12.88
C ILE A 334 -1.41 -6.26 13.04
N ILE A 335 -1.33 -7.14 12.04
CA ILE A 335 -0.41 -8.29 12.06
C ILE A 335 1.05 -7.80 12.07
N ALA A 336 1.41 -6.88 11.19
CA ALA A 336 2.75 -6.32 11.12
C ALA A 336 3.16 -5.66 12.45
N MET A 337 2.27 -4.85 13.03
CA MET A 337 2.50 -4.22 14.34
C MET A 337 2.67 -5.25 15.45
N ALA A 338 1.89 -6.33 15.46
CA ALA A 338 2.01 -7.38 16.48
C ALA A 338 3.36 -8.11 16.41
N VAL A 339 3.84 -8.37 15.19
CA VAL A 339 5.16 -8.99 14.94
C VAL A 339 6.28 -8.04 15.40
N LEU A 340 6.24 -6.77 14.99
CA LEU A 340 7.24 -5.77 15.40
C LEU A 340 7.24 -5.55 16.92
N ARG A 341 6.07 -5.50 17.54
CA ARG A 341 5.91 -5.32 18.98
C ARG A 341 6.68 -6.36 19.77
N LYS A 342 6.54 -7.64 19.42
CA LYS A 342 7.25 -8.73 20.11
C LYS A 342 8.70 -8.89 19.64
N GLY A 343 8.96 -8.73 18.35
CA GLY A 343 10.28 -8.98 17.76
C GLY A 343 11.34 -7.97 18.20
N TYR A 344 10.94 -6.72 18.45
CA TYR A 344 11.83 -5.62 18.82
C TYR A 344 11.58 -5.04 20.21
N GLY A 345 10.71 -5.66 21.03
CA GLY A 345 10.41 -5.16 22.38
C GLY A 345 9.77 -3.76 22.38
N LEU A 346 8.88 -3.50 21.41
CA LEU A 346 8.26 -2.18 21.21
C LEU A 346 6.96 -2.00 21.99
N GLU A 347 6.75 -2.71 23.11
CA GLU A 347 5.49 -2.67 23.87
C GLU A 347 5.11 -1.28 24.39
N ASN A 348 6.11 -0.44 24.71
CA ASN A 348 5.91 0.92 25.21
C ASN A 348 5.48 1.89 24.11
N HIS A 349 5.83 1.62 22.86
CA HIS A 349 5.50 2.42 21.69
C HIS A 349 4.22 1.90 21.01
N LEU A 350 4.12 0.59 20.81
CA LEU A 350 2.97 -0.12 20.25
C LEU A 350 2.08 -0.69 21.37
N ARG A 351 1.46 0.23 22.12
CA ARG A 351 0.56 -0.06 23.25
C ARG A 351 -0.76 -0.70 22.80
N ALA A 352 -1.45 -1.36 23.73
CA ALA A 352 -2.75 -2.02 23.50
C ALA A 352 -3.83 -1.08 22.93
N ILE A 353 -3.79 0.21 23.28
CA ILE A 353 -4.73 1.23 22.75
C ILE A 353 -4.70 1.30 21.22
N HIS A 354 -3.53 1.13 20.59
CA HIS A 354 -3.42 1.15 19.12
C HIS A 354 -4.15 -0.05 18.50
N PHE A 355 -4.03 -1.23 19.12
CA PHE A 355 -4.71 -2.44 18.68
C PHE A 355 -6.23 -2.33 18.89
N GLU A 356 -6.67 -1.77 20.03
CA GLU A 356 -8.10 -1.55 20.28
C GLU A 356 -8.70 -0.58 19.25
N ASN A 357 -8.03 0.55 18.99
CA ASN A 357 -8.51 1.54 18.02
C ASN A 357 -8.52 1.00 16.59
N LEU A 358 -7.47 0.29 16.17
CA LEU A 358 -7.46 -0.39 14.88
C LEU A 358 -8.51 -1.52 14.81
N GLY A 359 -8.77 -2.21 15.92
CA GLY A 359 -9.81 -3.23 16.04
C GLY A 359 -11.21 -2.65 15.86
N LYS A 360 -11.49 -1.46 16.40
CA LYS A 360 -12.74 -0.73 16.15
C LYS A 360 -12.89 -0.37 14.67
N LEU A 361 -11.82 0.12 14.04
CA LEU A 361 -11.84 0.43 12.62
C LEU A 361 -12.04 -0.84 11.77
N LEU A 362 -11.38 -1.94 12.12
CA LEU A 362 -11.54 -3.24 11.48
C LEU A 362 -12.98 -3.77 11.61
N LEU A 363 -13.62 -3.58 12.76
CA LEU A 363 -15.02 -3.96 12.99
C LEU A 363 -15.99 -3.14 12.11
N VAL A 364 -15.77 -1.83 12.00
CA VAL A 364 -16.57 -0.99 11.09
C VAL A 364 -16.42 -1.48 9.64
N MET A 365 -15.20 -1.76 9.21
CA MET A 365 -14.93 -2.28 7.87
C MET A 365 -15.52 -3.68 7.65
N CYS A 366 -15.53 -4.53 8.67
CA CYS A 366 -16.18 -5.84 8.65
C CYS A 366 -17.69 -5.72 8.38
N CYS A 367 -18.38 -4.78 9.04
CA CYS A 367 -19.81 -4.52 8.81
C CYS A 367 -20.06 -3.92 7.42
N LEU A 368 -19.22 -2.97 6.98
CA LEU A 368 -19.34 -2.38 5.64
C LEU A 368 -19.11 -3.40 4.54
N TRP A 369 -18.08 -4.24 4.68
CA TRP A 369 -17.81 -5.34 3.78
C TRP A 369 -19.03 -6.26 3.66
N PHE A 370 -19.58 -6.71 4.80
CA PHE A 370 -20.77 -7.55 4.82
C PHE A 370 -21.96 -6.89 4.12
N TYR A 371 -22.20 -5.59 4.36
CA TYR A 371 -23.25 -4.86 3.69
C TYR A 371 -23.08 -4.88 2.16
N PHE A 372 -21.88 -4.59 1.65
CA PHE A 372 -21.62 -4.57 0.21
C PHE A 372 -21.72 -5.96 -0.42
N THR A 373 -21.13 -6.98 0.22
CA THR A 373 -21.25 -8.37 -0.23
C THR A 373 -22.71 -8.82 -0.22
N PHE A 374 -23.44 -8.57 0.87
CA PHE A 374 -24.85 -8.92 0.97
C PHE A 374 -25.68 -8.21 -0.12
N SER A 375 -25.45 -6.92 -0.33
CA SER A 375 -26.15 -6.11 -1.33
C SER A 375 -25.92 -6.62 -2.76
N GLU A 376 -24.67 -6.96 -3.13
CA GLU A 376 -24.35 -7.51 -4.45
C GLU A 376 -25.06 -8.86 -4.70
N TYR A 377 -25.01 -9.77 -3.72
CA TYR A 377 -25.63 -11.08 -3.88
C TYR A 377 -27.17 -11.00 -3.81
N LEU A 378 -27.72 -10.12 -2.97
CA LEU A 378 -29.16 -9.88 -2.87
C LEU A 378 -29.72 -9.30 -4.17
N THR A 379 -29.08 -8.28 -4.73
CA THR A 379 -29.54 -7.65 -5.97
C THR A 379 -29.43 -8.60 -7.16
N THR A 380 -28.37 -9.42 -7.20
CA THR A 380 -28.25 -10.49 -8.20
C THR A 380 -29.41 -11.49 -8.08
N TRP A 381 -29.67 -12.00 -6.88
CA TRP A 381 -30.76 -12.94 -6.63
C TRP A 381 -32.13 -12.35 -6.95
N TYR A 382 -32.37 -11.10 -6.55
CA TYR A 382 -33.60 -10.37 -6.84
C TYR A 382 -33.80 -10.14 -8.34
N GLY A 383 -32.73 -9.83 -9.09
CA GLY A 383 -32.78 -9.66 -10.54
C GLY A 383 -33.11 -10.96 -11.27
N GLY A 384 -32.67 -12.11 -10.76
CA GLY A 384 -33.08 -13.43 -11.25
C GLY A 384 -32.65 -13.78 -12.68
N GLU A 385 -31.75 -13.00 -13.28
CA GLU A 385 -31.31 -13.21 -14.66
C GLU A 385 -30.59 -14.58 -14.82
N PRO A 386 -30.99 -15.43 -15.78
CA PRO A 386 -30.47 -16.80 -15.90
C PRO A 386 -28.94 -16.88 -15.95
N GLU A 387 -28.29 -16.00 -16.71
CA GLU A 387 -26.83 -15.98 -16.86
C GLU A 387 -26.11 -15.66 -15.53
N HIS A 388 -26.66 -14.75 -14.73
CA HIS A 388 -26.11 -14.43 -13.41
C HIS A 388 -26.40 -15.56 -12.40
N MET A 389 -27.59 -16.16 -12.46
CA MET A 389 -28.01 -17.22 -11.54
C MET A 389 -27.17 -18.49 -11.66
N VAL A 390 -26.66 -18.80 -12.86
CA VAL A 390 -25.72 -19.91 -13.05
C VAL A 390 -24.46 -19.72 -12.21
N ILE A 391 -23.84 -18.53 -12.28
CA ILE A 391 -22.60 -18.23 -11.55
C ILE A 391 -22.89 -18.06 -10.06
N PHE A 392 -24.02 -17.45 -9.70
CA PHE A 392 -24.49 -17.33 -8.32
C PHE A 392 -24.59 -18.70 -7.63
N ASN A 393 -25.29 -19.65 -8.26
CA ASN A 393 -25.45 -21.00 -7.72
C ASN A 393 -24.11 -21.75 -7.67
N LEU A 394 -23.22 -21.55 -8.64
CA LEU A 394 -21.86 -22.11 -8.62
C LEU A 394 -21.09 -21.70 -7.34
N LYS A 395 -21.28 -20.47 -6.87
CA LYS A 395 -20.64 -19.91 -5.67
C LYS A 395 -21.35 -20.30 -4.38
N ILE A 396 -22.68 -20.34 -4.32
CA ILE A 396 -23.41 -20.56 -3.06
C ILE A 396 -23.63 -22.04 -2.73
N SER A 397 -24.00 -22.84 -3.73
CA SER A 397 -24.39 -24.26 -3.55
C SER A 397 -23.59 -25.23 -4.44
N GLY A 398 -22.79 -24.70 -5.37
CA GLY A 398 -21.96 -25.47 -6.29
C GLY A 398 -20.54 -25.77 -5.77
N PRO A 399 -19.61 -26.10 -6.68
CA PRO A 399 -18.24 -26.50 -6.33
C PRO A 399 -17.43 -25.43 -5.56
N TYR A 400 -17.78 -24.16 -5.70
CA TYR A 400 -17.12 -23.06 -5.00
C TYR A 400 -17.79 -22.66 -3.68
N ALA A 401 -18.88 -23.36 -3.29
CA ALA A 401 -19.55 -23.16 -2.01
C ALA A 401 -18.61 -23.25 -0.79
N PRO A 402 -17.70 -24.23 -0.68
CA PRO A 402 -16.78 -24.27 0.45
C PRO A 402 -15.92 -23.01 0.57
N ALA A 403 -15.42 -22.49 -0.55
CA ALA A 403 -14.62 -21.27 -0.57
C ALA A 403 -15.48 -20.03 -0.24
N PHE A 404 -16.71 -19.96 -0.74
CA PHE A 404 -17.64 -18.86 -0.44
C PHE A 404 -18.03 -18.80 1.04
N TRP A 405 -18.42 -19.93 1.64
CA TRP A 405 -18.77 -19.98 3.04
C TRP A 405 -17.55 -19.80 3.95
N LEU A 406 -16.37 -20.30 3.55
CA LEU A 406 -15.13 -20.01 4.25
C LEU A 406 -14.81 -18.50 4.22
N MET A 407 -14.96 -17.84 3.07
CA MET A 407 -14.84 -16.38 2.95
C MET A 407 -15.82 -15.67 3.90
N ALA A 408 -17.11 -16.04 3.89
CA ALA A 408 -18.11 -15.43 4.77
C ALA A 408 -17.77 -15.60 6.27
N VAL A 409 -17.29 -16.78 6.67
CA VAL A 409 -16.88 -17.06 8.05
C VAL A 409 -15.65 -16.23 8.44
N THR A 410 -14.66 -16.15 7.55
CA THR A 410 -13.36 -15.52 7.85
C THR A 410 -13.36 -14.00 7.70
N CYS A 411 -14.21 -13.44 6.83
CA CYS A 411 -14.40 -12.00 6.65
C CYS A 411 -15.45 -11.39 7.58
N PHE A 412 -16.46 -12.16 8.02
CA PHE A 412 -17.53 -11.62 8.86
C PHE A 412 -17.69 -12.37 10.19
N VAL A 413 -18.07 -13.65 10.17
CA VAL A 413 -18.50 -14.36 11.40
C VAL A 413 -17.44 -14.34 12.51
N VAL A 414 -16.21 -14.74 12.18
CA VAL A 414 -15.10 -14.77 13.14
C VAL A 414 -14.65 -13.37 13.55
N PRO A 415 -14.28 -12.45 12.63
CA PRO A 415 -13.81 -11.13 13.03
C PRO A 415 -14.89 -10.33 13.77
N PHE A 416 -16.16 -10.38 13.35
CA PHE A 416 -17.26 -9.73 14.06
C PHE A 416 -17.41 -10.27 15.49
N GLY A 417 -17.47 -11.60 15.65
CA GLY A 417 -17.60 -12.24 16.96
C GLY A 417 -16.43 -11.92 17.90
N VAL A 418 -15.20 -11.98 17.39
CA VAL A 418 -14.00 -11.68 18.18
C VAL A 418 -13.93 -10.20 18.56
N LEU A 419 -14.19 -9.28 17.62
CA LEU A 419 -14.03 -7.84 17.83
C LEU A 419 -15.13 -7.21 18.70
N VAL A 420 -16.34 -7.78 18.71
CA VAL A 420 -17.42 -7.36 19.62
C VAL A 420 -17.21 -7.90 21.03
N SER A 421 -16.58 -9.06 21.17
CA SER A 421 -16.27 -9.66 22.47
C SER A 421 -15.19 -8.87 23.24
N PRO A 422 -15.01 -9.13 24.55
CA PRO A 422 -13.90 -8.56 25.32
C PRO A 422 -12.51 -8.84 24.73
N LEU A 423 -12.37 -9.90 23.92
CA LEU A 423 -11.12 -10.21 23.22
C LEU A 423 -10.74 -9.13 22.19
N GLY A 424 -11.72 -8.42 21.63
CA GLY A 424 -11.51 -7.31 20.69
C GLY A 424 -10.72 -6.14 21.28
N LYS A 425 -10.65 -6.04 22.62
CA LYS A 425 -9.83 -5.03 23.33
C LYS A 425 -8.39 -5.48 23.55
N THR A 426 -8.05 -6.71 23.15
CA THR A 426 -6.71 -7.29 23.38
C THR A 426 -5.91 -7.37 22.09
N VAL A 427 -4.58 -7.33 22.21
CA VAL A 427 -3.66 -7.58 21.08
C VAL A 427 -3.90 -8.96 20.47
N ARG A 428 -4.20 -9.97 21.30
CA ARG A 428 -4.39 -11.36 20.84
C ARG A 428 -5.66 -11.49 20.00
N GLY A 429 -6.78 -10.97 20.48
CA GLY A 429 -8.06 -11.04 19.76
C GLY A 429 -8.04 -10.26 18.45
N THR A 430 -7.46 -9.05 18.44
CA THR A 430 -7.32 -8.24 17.21
C THR A 430 -6.45 -8.92 16.16
N VAL A 431 -5.36 -9.59 16.56
CA VAL A 431 -4.51 -10.40 15.66
C VAL A 431 -5.26 -11.62 15.11
N ILE A 432 -6.05 -12.32 15.93
CA ILE A 432 -6.86 -13.46 15.47
C ILE A 432 -7.86 -12.98 14.40
N ALA A 433 -8.61 -11.92 14.68
CA ALA A 433 -9.57 -11.35 13.73
C ALA A 433 -8.88 -10.89 12.44
N SER A 434 -7.73 -10.23 12.54
CA SER A 434 -6.97 -9.76 11.37
C SER A 434 -6.44 -10.92 10.52
N SER A 435 -5.98 -11.99 11.16
CA SER A 435 -5.46 -13.17 10.45
C SER A 435 -6.55 -13.87 9.64
N THR A 436 -7.77 -13.98 10.18
CA THR A 436 -8.89 -14.54 9.42
C THR A 436 -9.31 -13.63 8.28
N VAL A 437 -9.36 -12.31 8.50
CA VAL A 437 -9.69 -11.33 7.46
C VAL A 437 -8.72 -11.41 6.28
N ILE A 438 -7.42 -11.53 6.52
CA ILE A 438 -6.44 -11.66 5.42
C ILE A 438 -6.73 -12.87 4.52
N VAL A 439 -7.05 -14.03 5.11
CA VAL A 439 -7.40 -15.23 4.36
C VAL A 439 -8.72 -15.05 3.61
N GLY A 440 -9.74 -14.52 4.28
CA GLY A 440 -11.05 -14.30 3.68
C GLY A 440 -11.01 -13.30 2.52
N MET A 441 -10.24 -12.22 2.66
CA MET A 441 -10.10 -11.20 1.62
C MET A 441 -9.36 -11.72 0.40
N TRP A 442 -8.39 -12.63 0.57
CA TRP A 442 -7.79 -13.33 -0.57
C TRP A 442 -8.81 -14.24 -1.27
N LEU A 443 -9.59 -15.01 -0.50
CA LEU A 443 -10.67 -15.85 -1.04
C LEU A 443 -11.74 -15.04 -1.78
N GLU A 444 -12.07 -13.85 -1.29
CA GLU A 444 -12.99 -12.94 -1.98
C GLU A 444 -12.48 -12.59 -3.38
N ARG A 445 -11.20 -12.20 -3.50
CA ARG A 445 -10.60 -11.90 -4.82
C ARG A 445 -10.61 -13.13 -5.72
N PHE A 446 -10.28 -14.29 -5.16
CA PHE A 446 -10.33 -15.56 -5.89
C PHE A 446 -11.75 -15.87 -6.42
N LEU A 447 -12.76 -15.70 -5.57
CA LEU A 447 -14.18 -15.94 -5.88
C LEU A 447 -14.79 -14.89 -6.82
N ILE A 448 -14.23 -13.69 -6.89
CA ILE A 448 -14.61 -12.71 -7.91
C ILE A 448 -14.06 -13.16 -9.26
N VAL A 449 -12.79 -13.57 -9.33
CA VAL A 449 -12.10 -13.85 -10.60
C VAL A 449 -12.46 -15.22 -11.18
N VAL A 450 -12.13 -16.31 -10.49
CA VAL A 450 -12.09 -17.67 -11.06
C VAL A 450 -13.47 -18.23 -11.40
N PRO A 451 -14.42 -18.38 -10.46
CA PRO A 451 -15.72 -19.00 -10.76
C PRO A 451 -16.53 -18.20 -11.78
N THR A 452 -16.28 -16.90 -11.90
CA THR A 452 -16.93 -16.05 -12.89
C THR A 452 -16.44 -16.34 -14.32
N LEU A 453 -15.17 -16.69 -14.50
CA LEU A 453 -14.58 -17.02 -15.80
C LEU A 453 -14.89 -18.45 -16.29
N ILE A 454 -15.20 -19.37 -15.38
CA ILE A 454 -15.55 -20.76 -15.71
C ILE A 454 -16.79 -20.86 -16.61
N ARG A 455 -17.70 -19.88 -16.48
CA ARG A 455 -18.92 -19.76 -17.27
C ARG A 455 -18.83 -18.50 -18.13
N PRO A 456 -18.09 -18.52 -19.25
CA PRO A 456 -18.07 -17.40 -20.18
C PRO A 456 -19.47 -17.15 -20.73
N ARG A 457 -19.76 -15.90 -21.07
CA ARG A 457 -21.05 -15.52 -21.68
C ARG A 457 -21.31 -16.20 -23.03
N LEU A 458 -20.26 -16.52 -23.78
CA LEU A 458 -20.36 -17.24 -25.04
C LEU A 458 -20.45 -18.75 -24.79
N PRO A 459 -21.11 -19.54 -25.66
CA PRO A 459 -21.34 -20.98 -25.49
C PRO A 459 -20.05 -21.80 -25.75
N TYR A 460 -18.96 -21.45 -25.08
CA TYR A 460 -17.69 -22.17 -25.10
C TYR A 460 -17.69 -23.31 -24.07
N THR A 461 -16.66 -24.16 -24.17
CA THR A 461 -16.39 -25.21 -23.19
C THR A 461 -16.26 -24.63 -21.79
N THR A 462 -17.00 -25.19 -20.84
CA THR A 462 -16.76 -24.94 -19.41
C THR A 462 -15.44 -25.60 -19.01
N GLY A 463 -14.64 -24.90 -18.20
CA GLY A 463 -13.32 -25.38 -17.77
C GLY A 463 -13.17 -25.29 -16.26
N GLY A 464 -12.31 -26.14 -15.68
CA GLY A 464 -11.90 -26.01 -14.27
C GLY A 464 -10.63 -25.17 -14.16
N TYR A 465 -10.33 -24.67 -12.96
CA TYR A 465 -9.05 -24.03 -12.69
C TYR A 465 -8.48 -24.55 -11.37
N THR A 466 -7.24 -25.02 -11.43
CA THR A 466 -6.45 -25.45 -10.28
C THR A 466 -5.07 -24.83 -10.40
N PRO A 467 -4.61 -24.06 -9.40
CA PRO A 467 -3.32 -23.40 -9.49
C PRO A 467 -2.20 -24.45 -9.58
N SER A 468 -1.26 -24.18 -10.48
CA SER A 468 -0.03 -24.96 -10.61
C SER A 468 0.91 -24.72 -9.44
N TRP A 469 1.91 -25.60 -9.30
CA TRP A 469 3.00 -25.38 -8.35
C TRP A 469 3.77 -24.08 -8.64
N VAL A 470 3.83 -23.63 -9.90
CA VAL A 470 4.48 -22.38 -10.30
C VAL A 470 3.75 -21.18 -9.71
N GLU A 471 2.43 -21.10 -9.88
CA GLU A 471 1.60 -20.02 -9.35
C GLU A 471 1.66 -19.94 -7.82
N ILE A 472 1.63 -21.09 -7.15
CA ILE A 472 1.74 -21.18 -5.69
C ILE A 472 3.14 -20.72 -5.23
N SER A 473 4.19 -21.14 -5.94
CA SER A 473 5.57 -20.77 -5.63
C SER A 473 5.80 -19.26 -5.78
N LEU A 474 5.22 -18.65 -6.82
CA LEU A 474 5.30 -17.21 -7.03
C LEU A 474 4.54 -16.42 -5.96
N PHE A 475 3.36 -16.89 -5.56
CA PHE A 475 2.61 -16.27 -4.48
C PHE A 475 3.38 -16.32 -3.14
N ALA A 476 3.92 -17.49 -2.79
CA ALA A 476 4.77 -17.65 -1.61
C ALA A 476 6.02 -16.76 -1.70
N GLY A 477 6.61 -16.64 -2.89
CA GLY A 477 7.71 -15.72 -3.19
C GLY A 477 7.37 -14.26 -2.96
N CYS A 478 6.20 -13.78 -3.40
CA CYS A 478 5.74 -12.42 -3.17
C CYS A 478 5.62 -12.13 -1.67
N ILE A 479 4.97 -13.02 -0.90
CA ILE A 479 4.83 -12.87 0.56
C ILE A 479 6.20 -12.87 1.22
N SER A 480 7.04 -13.85 0.89
CA SER A 480 8.38 -13.99 1.47
C SER A 480 9.24 -12.76 1.22
N THR A 481 9.29 -12.30 -0.03
CA THR A 481 10.07 -11.13 -0.43
C THR A 481 9.52 -9.85 0.20
N PHE A 482 8.20 -9.72 0.33
CA PHE A 482 7.59 -8.61 1.05
C PHE A 482 8.04 -8.57 2.52
N VAL A 483 7.89 -9.68 3.25
CA VAL A 483 8.29 -9.77 4.66
C VAL A 483 9.79 -9.51 4.81
N MET A 484 10.59 -10.03 3.88
CA MET A 484 12.05 -9.83 3.85
C MET A 484 12.41 -8.35 3.65
N LEU A 485 11.82 -7.67 2.68
CA LEU A 485 12.05 -6.24 2.43
C LEU A 485 11.57 -5.38 3.60
N TYR A 486 10.45 -5.74 4.22
CA TYR A 486 9.93 -5.07 5.40
C TYR A 486 10.88 -5.21 6.60
N ALA A 487 11.39 -6.42 6.84
CA ALA A 487 12.41 -6.67 7.86
C ALA A 487 13.72 -5.91 7.56
N MET A 488 14.18 -5.89 6.31
CA MET A 488 15.35 -5.11 5.89
C MET A 488 15.15 -3.61 6.11
N PHE A 489 13.95 -3.08 5.86
CA PHE A 489 13.63 -1.68 6.12
C PHE A 489 13.90 -1.32 7.59
N THR A 490 13.48 -2.16 8.53
CA THR A 490 13.72 -1.92 9.98
C THR A 490 15.19 -1.92 10.40
N ARG A 491 16.09 -2.45 9.55
CA ARG A 491 17.56 -2.46 9.76
C ARG A 491 18.26 -1.25 9.13
N VAL A 492 17.53 -0.44 8.35
CA VAL A 492 18.05 0.75 7.67
C VAL A 492 17.39 2.02 8.18
N PHE A 493 16.11 1.96 8.56
CA PHE A 493 15.34 3.10 9.04
C PHE A 493 14.47 2.71 10.26
N PRO A 494 14.20 3.65 11.19
CA PRO A 494 13.37 3.39 12.36
C PRO A 494 11.92 3.18 11.92
N ILE A 495 11.27 2.12 12.41
CA ILE A 495 9.91 1.75 12.00
C ILE A 495 8.82 2.60 12.66
N VAL A 496 9.14 3.20 13.81
CA VAL A 496 8.31 4.19 14.52
C VAL A 496 8.90 5.57 14.28
N SER A 497 8.03 6.56 14.06
CA SER A 497 8.42 7.96 13.83
C SER A 497 8.92 8.61 15.11
N ILE A 498 10.22 8.88 15.22
CA ILE A 498 10.84 9.40 16.45
C ILE A 498 10.39 10.84 16.65
N TRP A 499 10.53 11.69 15.62
CA TRP A 499 10.18 13.10 15.73
C TRP A 499 8.67 13.33 15.98
N GLU A 500 7.78 12.55 15.34
CA GLU A 500 6.34 12.70 15.56
C GLU A 500 5.97 12.24 16.97
N VAL A 501 6.52 11.12 17.45
CA VAL A 501 6.26 10.66 18.82
C VAL A 501 6.78 11.66 19.85
N ARG A 502 7.96 12.24 19.62
CA ARG A 502 8.53 13.28 20.50
C ARG A 502 7.65 14.51 20.57
N GLU A 503 7.24 15.04 19.42
CA GLU A 503 6.32 16.17 19.36
C GLU A 503 5.00 15.88 20.08
N GLY A 504 4.47 14.65 19.95
CA GLY A 504 3.21 14.27 20.60
C GLY A 504 3.35 14.24 22.12
N LYS A 505 4.51 13.85 22.64
CA LYS A 505 4.82 13.94 24.07
C LYS A 505 4.92 15.39 24.52
N GLU A 506 5.67 16.24 23.81
CA GLU A 506 5.84 17.66 24.13
C GLU A 506 4.48 18.39 24.19
N GLN A 507 3.59 18.13 23.23
CA GLN A 507 2.24 18.70 23.21
C GLN A 507 1.38 18.19 24.37
N ALA A 508 1.37 16.88 24.62
CA ALA A 508 0.62 16.29 25.72
C ALA A 508 1.11 16.77 27.10
N GLU A 509 2.42 16.90 27.29
CA GLU A 509 3.01 17.48 28.51
C GLU A 509 2.57 18.94 28.69
N GLY A 510 2.60 19.75 27.63
CA GLY A 510 2.12 21.13 27.66
C GLY A 510 0.65 21.24 28.07
N GLU A 511 -0.21 20.39 27.52
CA GLU A 511 -1.64 20.33 27.88
C GLU A 511 -1.85 19.90 29.33
N VAL A 512 -1.12 18.88 29.79
CA VAL A 512 -1.19 18.40 31.18
C VAL A 512 -0.72 19.48 32.14
N VAL A 513 0.39 20.17 31.86
CA VAL A 513 0.89 21.28 32.68
C VAL A 513 -0.11 22.43 32.71
N ALA A 514 -0.68 22.81 31.56
CA ALA A 514 -1.71 23.83 31.49
C ALA A 514 -2.94 23.46 32.33
N ARG A 515 -3.39 22.20 32.24
CA ARG A 515 -4.50 21.68 33.04
C ARG A 515 -4.16 21.64 34.53
N ILE A 516 -2.95 21.22 34.90
CA ILE A 516 -2.48 21.22 36.29
C ILE A 516 -2.49 22.63 36.86
N ARG A 517 -2.02 23.64 36.10
CA ARG A 517 -2.06 25.05 36.52
C ARG A 517 -3.48 25.54 36.80
N THR A 518 -4.51 25.01 36.15
CA THR A 518 -5.90 25.36 36.47
C THR A 518 -6.37 24.88 37.85
N TYR A 519 -5.68 23.89 38.45
CA TYR A 519 -6.00 23.38 39.79
C TYR A 519 -5.28 24.11 40.92
N PHE A 520 -4.29 24.96 40.62
CA PHE A 520 -3.60 25.76 41.62
C PHE A 520 -4.19 27.18 41.66
N PRO A 521 -4.52 27.73 42.86
CA PRO A 521 -4.93 29.12 42.97
C PRO A 521 -3.79 30.03 42.50
N SER A 522 -4.15 31.00 41.66
CA SER A 522 -3.27 31.98 40.99
C SER A 522 -2.41 32.79 41.94
#